data_AF-A0A0D2J816-F1
#
_entry.id   AF-A0A0D2J816-F1
#
_cell.length_a   1.000
_cell.length_b   1.000
_cell.length_c   1.000
_cell.angle_alpha   90.00
_cell.angle_beta   90.00
_cell.angle_gamma   90.00
#
_symmetry.space_group_name_H-M   'P 1'
#
loop_
_entity.id
_entity.type
_entity.pdbx_description
1 polymer ?
#
loop_
_entity_poly.entity_id
_entity_poly.type
_entity_poly.pdbx_seq_one_letter_code
_entity_poly.pdbx_strand_id
1 'polypeptide(L)'
;MVDVHNPRCQVPGCTTYPIFNIEGEAKGIYCKAHAAPGMVDVYNPRCQAPGCAKQPSFNFEGEAKGIYCKAHAAPGMVDVVKPRCQAPGCTTYPIFNIEGEAKGIYCKAHAAPGMVDVYNPRCQAPGCTTRPNFNFAGEAKGIFCKAHASPGMVDVYNPRCQVPGCTKQPNFNFEGEAKGI
;
A
#
# COMPACT_ATOMS: atom_id res chain seq x y z
N MET A 1 -15.82 -0.77 34.75
CA MET A 1 -16.22 -1.21 33.40
C MET A 1 -15.07 -0.85 32.47
N VAL A 2 -14.38 -1.85 31.90
CA VAL A 2 -13.23 -1.63 31.02
C VAL A 2 -13.76 -1.57 29.59
N ASP A 3 -13.46 -0.48 28.88
CA ASP A 3 -13.76 -0.36 27.46
C ASP A 3 -12.84 -1.30 26.68
N VAL A 4 -13.40 -2.42 26.21
CA VAL A 4 -12.69 -3.43 25.41
C VAL A 4 -12.50 -3.04 23.95
N HIS A 5 -13.21 -2.01 23.46
CA HIS A 5 -13.07 -1.48 22.11
C HIS A 5 -12.03 -0.37 22.05
N ASN A 6 -11.81 0.34 23.17
CA ASN A 6 -10.80 1.37 23.30
C ASN A 6 -9.92 1.12 24.54
N PRO A 7 -8.99 0.14 24.46
CA PRO A 7 -8.12 -0.19 25.58
C PRO A 7 -7.27 1.02 25.99
N ARG A 8 -7.11 1.18 27.30
CA ARG A 8 -6.32 2.25 27.91
C ARG A 8 -5.14 1.65 28.64
N CYS A 9 -4.06 2.42 28.74
CA CYS A 9 -2.93 2.09 29.59
C CYS A 9 -3.38 1.73 31.01
N GLN A 10 -2.82 0.66 31.56
CA GLN A 10 -3.21 0.10 32.86
C GLN A 10 -2.91 1.03 34.05
N VAL A 11 -2.04 2.03 33.85
CA VAL A 11 -1.77 3.08 34.86
C VAL A 11 -3.02 3.94 35.10
N PRO A 12 -3.52 4.03 36.35
CA PRO A 12 -4.70 4.83 36.67
C PRO A 12 -4.57 6.29 36.21
N GLY A 13 -5.65 6.81 35.61
CA GLY A 13 -5.68 8.18 35.08
C GLY A 13 -4.99 8.35 33.71
N CYS A 14 -4.32 7.32 33.19
CA CYS A 14 -3.74 7.36 31.86
C CYS A 14 -4.79 7.04 30.78
N THR A 15 -4.94 7.93 29.80
CA THR A 15 -5.90 7.78 28.69
C THR A 15 -5.26 7.34 27.38
N THR A 16 -3.93 7.17 27.36
CA THR A 16 -3.20 6.79 26.14
C THR A 16 -3.43 5.33 25.79
N TYR A 17 -3.49 5.04 24.49
CA TYR A 17 -3.59 3.68 23.96
C TYR A 17 -2.34 2.86 24.35
N PRO A 18 -2.51 1.66 24.94
CA PRO A 18 -1.39 0.83 25.36
C PRO A 18 -0.82 0.06 24.16
N ILE A 19 0.49 0.11 23.98
CA ILE A 19 1.20 -0.60 22.90
C ILE A 19 2.40 -1.42 23.41
N PHE A 20 2.76 -1.27 24.68
CA PHE A 20 3.88 -1.96 25.32
C PHE A 20 3.39 -3.12 26.18
N ASN A 21 4.08 -4.26 26.09
CA ASN A 21 3.92 -5.42 26.96
C ASN A 21 5.21 -6.25 26.98
N ILE A 22 5.21 -7.40 27.64
CA ILE A 22 6.28 -8.39 27.61
C ILE A 22 6.38 -8.99 26.19
N GLU A 23 7.58 -9.38 25.77
CA GLU A 23 7.79 -10.05 24.48
C GLU A 23 6.94 -11.32 24.37
N GLY A 24 6.28 -11.51 23.22
CA GLY A 24 5.38 -12.63 22.94
C GLY A 24 3.89 -12.36 23.22
N GLU A 25 3.57 -11.29 23.96
CA GLU A 25 2.19 -10.90 24.23
C GLU A 25 1.51 -10.27 23.01
N ALA A 26 0.24 -10.61 22.79
CA ALA A 26 -0.52 -10.14 21.63
C ALA A 26 -1.15 -8.74 21.81
N LYS A 27 -1.23 -8.25 23.05
CA LYS A 27 -1.92 -6.99 23.39
C LYS A 27 -1.01 -6.10 24.22
N GLY A 28 -1.02 -4.79 23.93
CA GLY A 28 -0.36 -3.80 24.79
C GLY A 28 -1.14 -3.61 26.09
N ILE A 29 -0.44 -3.45 27.20
CA ILE A 29 -1.03 -3.13 28.52
C ILE A 29 -0.54 -1.79 29.08
N TYR A 30 0.64 -1.34 28.67
CA TYR A 30 1.20 -0.03 29.02
C TYR A 30 1.41 0.83 27.78
N CYS A 31 1.37 2.15 27.94
CA CYS A 31 1.86 3.06 26.92
C CYS A 31 3.38 3.22 27.02
N LYS A 32 3.99 3.87 26.03
CA LYS A 32 5.45 4.08 25.99
C LYS A 32 6.00 4.76 27.25
N ALA A 33 5.26 5.71 27.81
CA ALA A 33 5.68 6.45 29.00
C ALA A 33 5.64 5.62 30.29
N HIS A 34 4.84 4.55 30.31
CA HIS A 34 4.65 3.67 31.45
C HIS A 34 5.25 2.27 31.21
N ALA A 35 6.05 2.10 30.15
CA ALA A 35 6.72 0.86 29.85
C ALA A 35 7.88 0.64 30.84
N ALA A 36 7.85 -0.48 31.57
CA ALA A 36 8.95 -0.89 32.43
C ALA A 36 10.15 -1.36 31.59
N PRO A 37 11.38 -1.34 32.13
CA PRO A 37 12.53 -1.96 31.49
C PRO A 37 12.24 -3.41 31.07
N GLY A 38 12.52 -3.74 29.81
CA GLY A 38 12.23 -5.06 29.23
C GLY A 38 10.87 -5.19 28.54
N MET A 39 9.98 -4.20 28.63
CA MET A 39 8.76 -4.19 27.81
C MET A 39 9.06 -3.77 26.37
N VAL A 40 8.38 -4.42 25.42
CA VAL A 40 8.50 -4.18 23.98
C VAL A 40 7.19 -3.65 23.40
N ASP A 41 7.30 -2.92 22.31
CA ASP A 41 6.14 -2.53 21.50
C ASP A 41 5.62 -3.77 20.77
N VAL A 42 4.44 -4.27 21.17
CA VAL A 42 3.87 -5.52 20.63
C VAL A 42 3.12 -5.33 19.32
N TYR A 43 2.86 -4.09 18.91
CA TYR A 43 2.21 -3.78 17.63
C TYR A 43 3.22 -3.37 16.56
N ASN A 44 4.32 -2.73 16.97
CA ASN A 44 5.39 -2.30 16.08
C ASN A 44 6.67 -3.11 16.37
N PRO A 45 6.80 -4.31 15.79
CA PRO A 45 7.98 -5.15 16.01
C PRO A 45 9.24 -4.42 15.56
N ARG A 46 10.34 -4.69 16.28
CA ARG A 46 11.68 -4.16 15.99
C ARG A 46 12.58 -5.30 15.55
N CYS A 47 13.57 -4.96 14.76
CA CYS A 47 14.66 -5.87 14.41
C CYS A 47 15.28 -6.46 15.68
N GLN A 48 15.43 -7.79 15.73
CA GLN A 48 15.95 -8.52 16.89
C GLN A 48 17.44 -8.26 17.18
N ALA A 49 18.18 -7.65 16.24
CA ALA A 49 19.56 -7.25 16.48
C ALA A 49 19.65 -6.21 17.63
N PRO A 50 20.54 -6.42 18.63
CA PRO A 50 20.67 -5.53 19.78
C PRO A 50 20.84 -4.06 19.38
N GLY A 51 20.02 -3.18 19.98
CA GLY A 51 20.05 -1.75 19.71
C GLY A 51 19.44 -1.30 18.37
N CYS A 52 18.87 -2.22 17.57
CA CYS A 52 18.27 -1.86 16.30
C CYS A 52 16.82 -1.37 16.44
N ALA A 53 16.56 -0.13 16.00
CA ALA A 53 15.21 0.45 15.99
C ALA A 53 14.45 0.26 14.66
N LYS A 54 15.04 -0.42 13.66
CA LYS A 54 14.42 -0.59 12.33
C LYS A 54 13.31 -1.64 12.39
N GLN A 55 12.25 -1.42 11.62
CA GLN A 55 11.21 -2.43 11.42
C GLN A 55 11.83 -3.67 10.75
N PRO A 56 11.54 -4.88 11.25
CA PRO A 56 12.03 -6.09 10.65
C PRO A 56 11.19 -6.44 9.41
N SER A 57 11.87 -6.87 8.35
CA SER A 57 11.23 -7.37 7.13
C SER A 57 11.87 -8.65 6.59
N PHE A 58 13.01 -9.07 7.13
CA PHE A 58 13.78 -10.22 6.69
C PHE A 58 13.62 -11.40 7.63
N ASN A 59 13.45 -12.59 7.05
CA ASN A 59 13.43 -13.88 7.72
C ASN A 59 13.79 -14.99 6.70
N PHE A 60 13.81 -16.26 7.10
CA PHE A 60 13.95 -17.39 6.19
C PHE A 60 12.68 -17.58 5.33
N GLU A 61 12.84 -18.26 4.20
CA GLU A 61 11.73 -18.53 3.28
C GLU A 61 10.63 -19.37 3.94
N GLY A 62 9.37 -19.03 3.69
CA GLY A 62 8.20 -19.66 4.31
C GLY A 62 7.70 -18.96 5.59
N GLU A 63 8.52 -18.13 6.22
CA GLU A 63 8.14 -17.37 7.40
C GLU A 63 7.24 -16.18 7.06
N ALA A 64 6.17 -15.99 7.82
CA ALA A 64 5.19 -14.92 7.56
C ALA A 64 5.59 -13.56 8.14
N LYS A 65 6.54 -13.52 9.08
CA LYS A 65 6.93 -12.31 9.81
C LYS A 65 8.43 -12.08 9.70
N GLY A 66 8.82 -10.83 9.43
CA GLY A 66 10.22 -10.42 9.51
C GLY A 66 10.71 -10.40 10.96
N ILE A 67 11.94 -10.85 11.19
CA ILE A 67 12.60 -10.80 12.51
C ILE A 67 13.84 -9.90 12.51
N TYR A 68 14.48 -9.72 11.34
CA TYR A 68 15.60 -8.81 11.15
C TYR A 68 15.27 -7.73 10.12
N CYS A 69 15.96 -6.60 10.19
CA CYS A 69 15.96 -5.64 9.07
C CYS A 69 17.01 -6.07 8.04
N LYS A 70 16.97 -5.47 6.84
CA LYS A 70 17.92 -5.76 5.74
C LYS A 70 19.39 -5.74 6.17
N ALA A 71 19.77 -4.82 7.05
CA ALA A 71 21.15 -4.66 7.50
C ALA A 71 21.64 -5.77 8.45
N HIS A 72 20.72 -6.49 9.08
CA HIS A 72 21.01 -7.59 10.01
C HIS A 72 20.52 -8.94 9.49
N ALA A 73 20.18 -9.01 8.19
CA ALA A 73 19.79 -10.25 7.56
C ALA A 73 21.01 -11.17 7.42
N ALA A 74 20.91 -12.39 7.94
CA ALA A 74 21.92 -13.42 7.75
C ALA A 74 21.90 -13.96 6.29
N PRO A 75 22.98 -14.59 5.82
CA PRO A 75 22.96 -15.31 4.54
C PRO A 75 21.78 -16.29 4.48
N GLY A 76 21.03 -16.27 3.37
CA GLY A 76 19.82 -17.07 3.19
C GLY A 76 18.52 -16.42 3.69
N MET A 77 18.58 -15.30 4.42
CA MET A 77 17.38 -14.54 4.76
C MET A 77 16.90 -13.67 3.60
N VAL A 78 15.59 -13.50 3.53
CA VAL A 78 14.87 -12.88 2.42
C VAL A 78 13.77 -11.95 2.96
N ASP A 79 13.37 -10.91 2.23
CA ASP A 79 12.34 -9.96 2.69
C ASP A 79 10.93 -10.58 2.64
N VAL A 80 10.43 -11.09 3.76
CA VAL A 80 9.16 -11.84 3.87
C VAL A 80 7.93 -10.94 4.00
N VAL A 81 8.13 -9.64 4.19
CA VAL A 81 7.02 -8.67 4.32
C VAL A 81 6.65 -8.09 2.97
N LYS A 82 7.63 -7.88 2.09
CA LYS A 82 7.35 -7.37 0.74
C LYS A 82 6.70 -8.45 -0.13
N PRO A 83 5.65 -8.09 -0.90
CA PRO A 83 5.11 -8.95 -1.95
C PRO A 83 6.19 -9.42 -2.91
N ARG A 84 6.11 -10.68 -3.31
CA ARG A 84 7.00 -11.30 -4.29
C ARG A 84 6.19 -11.90 -5.41
N CYS A 85 6.82 -12.00 -6.57
CA CYS A 85 6.33 -12.79 -7.69
C CYS A 85 5.96 -14.20 -7.23
N GLN A 86 4.79 -14.68 -7.62
CA GLN A 86 4.30 -16.02 -7.27
C GLN A 86 5.05 -17.16 -7.98
N ALA A 87 5.87 -16.84 -8.98
CA ALA A 87 6.75 -17.83 -9.60
C ALA A 87 7.75 -18.40 -8.57
N PRO A 88 7.90 -19.74 -8.46
CA PRO A 88 8.78 -20.38 -7.49
C PRO A 88 10.22 -19.83 -7.56
N GLY A 89 10.78 -19.50 -6.40
CA GLY A 89 12.15 -18.96 -6.27
C GLY A 89 12.35 -17.52 -6.77
N CYS A 90 11.30 -16.83 -7.25
CA CYS A 90 11.42 -15.45 -7.70
C CYS A 90 11.27 -14.46 -6.54
N THR A 91 12.28 -13.63 -6.32
CA THR A 91 12.27 -12.58 -5.28
C THR A 91 11.92 -11.19 -5.80
N THR A 92 11.62 -11.08 -7.10
CA THR A 92 11.27 -9.80 -7.74
C THR A 92 9.90 -9.32 -7.29
N TYR A 93 9.77 -8.00 -7.11
CA TYR A 93 8.49 -7.37 -6.81
C TYR A 93 7.48 -7.59 -7.96
N PRO A 94 6.27 -8.09 -7.66
CA PRO A 94 5.29 -8.37 -8.70
C PRO A 94 4.59 -7.08 -9.13
N ILE A 95 4.51 -6.85 -10.43
CA ILE A 95 3.83 -5.68 -11.03
C ILE A 95 2.83 -6.07 -12.12
N PHE A 96 2.81 -7.34 -12.52
CA PHE A 96 1.91 -7.86 -13.54
C PHE A 96 0.77 -8.67 -12.93
N ASN A 97 -0.43 -8.47 -13.46
CA ASN A 97 -1.63 -9.25 -13.17
C ASN A 97 -2.63 -9.15 -14.34
N ILE A 98 -3.83 -9.71 -14.19
CA ILE A 98 -4.95 -9.52 -15.12
C ILE A 98 -5.41 -8.06 -15.08
N GLU A 99 -5.93 -7.57 -16.21
CA GLU A 99 -6.49 -6.22 -16.30
C GLU A 99 -7.62 -6.01 -15.28
N GLY A 100 -7.63 -4.84 -14.63
CA GLY A 100 -8.59 -4.48 -13.59
C GLY A 100 -8.09 -4.74 -12.15
N GLU A 101 -7.20 -5.72 -11.97
CA GLU A 101 -6.63 -6.05 -10.66
C GLU A 101 -5.80 -4.89 -10.08
N ALA A 102 -5.86 -4.74 -8.75
CA ALA A 102 -5.18 -3.64 -8.05
C ALA A 102 -3.75 -3.98 -7.61
N LYS A 103 -3.39 -5.27 -7.58
CA LYS A 103 -2.10 -5.76 -7.07
C LYS A 103 -1.42 -6.63 -8.11
N GLY A 104 -0.11 -6.47 -8.26
CA GLY A 104 0.69 -7.40 -9.05
C GLY A 104 0.82 -8.75 -8.36
N ILE A 105 0.82 -9.84 -9.13
CA ILE A 105 1.09 -11.20 -8.62
C ILE A 105 2.31 -11.84 -9.29
N TYR A 106 2.68 -11.41 -10.50
CA TYR A 106 3.88 -11.84 -11.20
C TYR A 106 4.79 -10.65 -11.52
N CYS A 107 6.09 -10.91 -11.67
CA CYS A 107 7.01 -9.93 -12.25
C CYS A 107 6.96 -10.01 -13.78
N LYS A 108 7.58 -9.04 -14.46
CA LYS A 108 7.60 -8.97 -15.93
C LYS A 108 8.09 -10.26 -16.60
N ALA A 109 9.11 -10.90 -16.03
CA ALA A 109 9.70 -12.12 -16.58
C ALA A 109 8.78 -13.35 -16.45
N HIS A 110 7.82 -13.32 -15.53
CA HIS A 110 6.88 -14.42 -15.27
C HIS A 110 5.44 -14.06 -15.62
N ALA A 111 5.23 -12.95 -16.35
CA ALA A 111 3.93 -12.54 -16.81
C ALA A 111 3.45 -13.49 -17.93
N ALA A 112 2.29 -14.11 -17.75
CA ALA A 112 1.66 -14.92 -18.79
C ALA A 112 1.09 -14.02 -19.91
N PRO A 113 0.88 -14.55 -21.13
CA PRO A 113 0.17 -13.82 -22.18
C PRO A 113 -1.17 -13.27 -21.68
N GLY A 114 -1.42 -12.00 -21.93
CA GLY A 114 -2.63 -11.30 -21.46
C GLY A 114 -2.51 -10.60 -20.10
N MET A 115 -1.43 -10.81 -19.34
CA MET A 115 -1.17 -10.02 -18.12
C MET A 115 -0.65 -8.62 -18.47
N VAL A 116 -1.06 -7.63 -17.67
CA VAL A 116 -0.73 -6.22 -17.82
C VAL A 116 0.02 -5.70 -16.59
N ASP A 117 0.83 -4.65 -16.77
CA ASP A 117 1.43 -3.92 -15.65
C ASP A 117 0.33 -3.10 -14.95
N VAL A 118 -0.05 -3.52 -13.73
CA VAL A 118 -1.17 -2.90 -12.99
C VAL A 118 -0.77 -1.62 -12.25
N TYR A 119 0.53 -1.35 -12.12
CA TYR A 119 1.02 -0.14 -11.48
C TYR A 119 1.37 0.96 -12.48
N ASN A 120 1.80 0.57 -13.68
CA ASN A 120 2.12 1.48 -14.78
C ASN A 120 1.25 1.16 -16.00
N PRO A 121 -0.07 1.46 -15.94
CA PRO A 121 -0.96 1.19 -17.04
C PRO A 121 -0.53 1.98 -18.28
N ARG A 122 -0.72 1.37 -19.44
CA ARG A 122 -0.45 1.96 -20.75
C ARG A 122 -1.76 2.17 -21.49
N CYS A 123 -1.75 3.15 -22.38
CA CYS A 123 -2.84 3.35 -23.32
C CYS A 123 -3.18 2.04 -24.04
N GLN A 124 -4.47 1.69 -24.09
CA GLN A 124 -4.95 0.46 -24.74
C GLN A 124 -4.80 0.49 -26.27
N ALA A 125 -4.47 1.64 -26.87
CA ALA A 125 -4.19 1.73 -28.30
C ALA A 125 -2.95 0.89 -28.67
N PRO A 126 -3.03 0.01 -29.70
CA PRO A 126 -1.92 -0.84 -30.09
C PRO A 126 -0.62 -0.08 -30.32
N GLY A 127 0.46 -0.53 -29.67
CA GLY A 127 1.79 0.09 -29.78
C GLY A 127 1.96 1.40 -28.99
N CYS A 128 0.93 1.92 -28.32
CA CYS A 128 1.04 3.13 -27.53
C CYS A 128 1.68 2.84 -26.15
N THR A 129 2.69 3.62 -25.79
CA THR A 129 3.39 3.50 -24.49
C THR A 129 3.05 4.64 -23.53
N THR A 130 2.20 5.58 -23.96
CA THR A 130 1.78 6.73 -23.16
C THR A 130 0.88 6.29 -22.02
N ARG A 131 1.00 6.95 -20.87
CA ARG A 131 0.08 6.77 -19.74
C ARG A 131 -1.36 7.12 -20.15
N PRO A 132 -2.34 6.27 -19.84
CA PRO A 132 -3.73 6.57 -20.13
C PRO A 132 -4.30 7.49 -19.06
N ASN A 133 -4.92 8.58 -19.50
CA ASN A 133 -5.61 9.54 -18.63
C ASN A 133 -7.07 9.74 -19.05
N PHE A 134 -7.47 9.25 -20.22
CA PHE A 134 -8.77 9.49 -20.81
C PHE A 134 -9.65 8.24 -20.71
N ASN A 135 -10.90 8.46 -20.32
CA ASN A 135 -11.98 7.47 -20.32
C ASN A 135 -13.33 8.19 -20.37
N PHE A 136 -14.44 7.48 -20.35
CA PHE A 136 -15.76 8.08 -20.24
C PHE A 136 -15.99 8.71 -18.86
N ALA A 137 -16.87 9.72 -18.81
CA ALA A 137 -17.20 10.40 -17.56
C ALA A 137 -17.76 9.42 -16.53
N GLY A 138 -17.33 9.54 -15.27
CA GLY A 138 -17.69 8.63 -14.17
C GLY A 138 -16.67 7.52 -13.92
N GLU A 139 -15.86 7.17 -14.91
CA GLU A 139 -14.82 6.14 -14.75
C GLU A 139 -13.69 6.59 -13.82
N ALA A 140 -13.18 5.64 -13.02
CA ALA A 140 -12.12 5.92 -12.04
C ALA A 140 -10.70 5.83 -12.64
N LYS A 141 -10.54 5.13 -13.77
CA LYS A 141 -9.24 4.86 -14.39
C LYS A 141 -9.23 5.31 -15.85
N GLY A 142 -8.13 5.90 -16.28
CA GLY A 142 -7.88 6.18 -17.69
C GLY A 142 -7.57 4.90 -18.46
N ILE A 143 -8.09 4.75 -19.68
CA ILE A 143 -7.81 3.61 -20.57
C ILE A 143 -7.11 4.03 -21.87
N PHE A 144 -7.29 5.28 -22.31
CA PHE A 144 -6.60 5.86 -23.47
C PHE A 144 -5.77 7.08 -23.09
N CYS A 145 -4.75 7.39 -23.87
CA CYS A 145 -4.08 8.68 -23.81
C CYS A 145 -4.86 9.72 -24.62
N LYS A 146 -4.52 11.00 -24.46
CA LYS A 146 -5.19 12.10 -25.18
C LYS A 146 -5.26 11.90 -26.70
N ALA A 147 -4.19 11.37 -27.30
CA ALA A 147 -4.10 11.16 -28.75
C ALA A 147 -5.02 10.04 -29.26
N HIS A 148 -5.45 9.14 -28.39
CA HIS A 148 -6.30 7.99 -28.71
C HIS A 148 -7.68 8.08 -28.03
N ALA A 149 -8.02 9.25 -27.49
CA ALA A 149 -9.31 9.48 -26.88
C ALA A 149 -10.39 9.63 -27.97
N SER A 150 -11.41 8.78 -27.93
CA SER A 150 -12.58 8.88 -28.80
C SER A 150 -13.48 10.07 -28.40
N PRO A 151 -14.32 10.60 -29.31
CA PRO A 151 -15.33 11.59 -28.95
C PRO A 151 -16.16 11.16 -27.73
N GLY A 152 -16.29 12.05 -26.74
CA GLY A 152 -16.98 11.77 -25.48
C GLY A 152 -16.08 11.29 -24.33
N MET A 153 -14.82 10.97 -24.58
CA MET A 153 -13.86 10.69 -23.50
C MET A 153 -13.32 11.97 -22.88
N VAL A 154 -13.12 11.95 -21.57
CA VAL A 154 -12.62 13.05 -20.73
C VAL A 154 -11.36 12.62 -19.99
N ASP A 155 -10.52 13.58 -19.60
CA ASP A 155 -9.40 13.31 -18.69
C ASP A 155 -9.96 13.04 -17.28
N VAL A 156 -9.88 11.78 -16.83
CA VAL A 156 -10.49 11.34 -15.55
C VAL A 156 -9.63 11.67 -14.34
N TYR A 157 -8.37 12.06 -14.54
CA TYR A 157 -7.45 12.47 -13.47
C TYR A 157 -7.37 13.99 -13.33
N ASN A 158 -7.56 14.72 -14.43
CA ASN A 158 -7.51 16.18 -14.49
C ASN A 158 -8.80 16.72 -15.12
N PRO A 159 -9.95 16.60 -14.44
CA PRO A 159 -11.22 17.09 -14.99
C PRO A 159 -11.12 18.59 -15.27
N ARG A 160 -11.80 19.03 -16.32
CA ARG A 160 -11.98 20.45 -16.64
C ARG A 160 -13.34 20.92 -16.15
N CYS A 161 -13.42 22.19 -15.80
CA CYS A 161 -14.69 22.83 -15.48
C CYS A 161 -15.70 22.63 -16.62
N GLN A 162 -16.94 22.34 -16.26
CA GLN A 162 -18.02 22.07 -17.23
C GLN A 162 -18.43 23.30 -18.05
N VAL A 163 -18.02 24.51 -17.63
CA VAL A 163 -18.31 25.75 -18.36
C VAL A 163 -17.60 25.76 -19.72
N PRO A 164 -18.32 25.93 -20.84
CA PRO A 164 -17.72 26.00 -22.18
C PRO A 164 -16.60 27.03 -22.25
N GLY A 165 -15.42 26.62 -22.72
CA GLY A 165 -14.24 27.48 -22.82
C GLY A 165 -13.42 27.64 -21.53
N CYS A 166 -13.87 27.09 -20.40
CA CYS A 166 -13.09 27.12 -19.16
C CYS A 166 -11.95 26.10 -19.19
N THR A 167 -10.74 26.56 -18.90
CA THR A 167 -9.53 25.71 -18.85
C THR A 167 -9.10 25.36 -17.43
N LYS A 168 -9.82 25.87 -16.42
CA LYS A 168 -9.53 25.64 -15.01
C LYS A 168 -9.99 24.25 -14.59
N GLN A 169 -9.26 23.66 -13.64
CA GLN A 169 -9.75 22.49 -12.91
C GLN A 169 -10.86 22.93 -11.95
N PRO A 170 -11.96 22.16 -11.87
CA PRO A 170 -13.06 22.49 -11.00
C PRO A 170 -12.72 22.14 -9.55
N ASN A 171 -13.01 23.06 -8.63
CA ASN A 171 -12.74 22.91 -7.20
C ASN A 171 -14.02 22.91 -6.35
N PHE A 172 -15.18 23.17 -6.95
CA PHE A 172 -16.46 23.29 -6.26
C PHE A 172 -17.43 22.23 -6.78
N ASN A 173 -18.25 21.66 -5.90
CA ASN A 173 -19.38 20.81 -6.24
C ASN A 173 -20.45 20.89 -5.13
N PHE A 174 -21.59 20.21 -5.33
CA PHE A 174 -22.67 20.06 -4.37
C PHE A 174 -22.23 19.28 -3.12
N GLU A 175 -22.93 19.51 -2.01
CA GLU A 175 -22.68 18.83 -0.73
C GLU A 175 -22.84 17.31 -0.88
N GLY A 176 -21.83 16.54 -0.43
CA GLY A 176 -21.79 15.09 -0.57
C GLY A 176 -21.03 14.57 -1.79
N GLU A 177 -20.69 15.44 -2.75
CA GLU A 177 -19.94 15.06 -3.95
C GLU A 177 -18.42 15.20 -3.76
N ALA A 178 -17.67 14.18 -4.17
CA ALA A 178 -16.21 14.11 -3.95
C ALA A 178 -15.36 14.79 -5.04
N LYS A 179 -15.94 15.13 -6.20
CA LYS A 179 -15.21 15.65 -7.38
C LYS A 179 -15.75 17.04 -7.76
N GLY A 180 -14.90 18.02 -8.06
CA GLY A 180 -15.35 19.33 -8.58
C GLY A 180 -16.03 19.24 -9.95
N ILE A 181 -16.99 20.13 -10.24
CA ILE A 181 -17.62 20.31 -11.56
C ILE A 181 -17.36 21.69 -12.20
#